data_AF-A0A847EWW3-F1
#
_entry.id   AF-A0A847EWW3-F1
#
_cell.length_a   1.000
_cell.length_b   1.000
_cell.length_c   1.000
_cell.angle_alpha   90.00
_cell.angle_beta   90.00
_cell.angle_gamma   90.00
#
_symmetry.space_group_name_H-M   'P 1'
#
loop_
_entity.id
_entity.type
_entity.pdbx_description
1 polymer ?
#
loop_
_entity_poly.entity_id
_entity_poly.type
_entity_poly.pdbx_seq_one_letter_code
_entity_poly.pdbx_strand_id
1 'polypeptide(L)'
;VSKDIFGKMFGMMMASSSRKLGLSKMNMGGLGGKMMRIVMKKRQVDSLENMMKSALENGINFVACQMSMDVMGVKAEEFIDGVQIGGVATYLERTESANLNLFM
;
A
#
# COMPACT_ATOMS: atom_id res chain seq x y z
N VAL A 1 9.34 -12.28 11.97
CA VAL A 1 8.83 -11.50 13.13
C VAL A 1 7.81 -12.34 13.89
N SER A 2 7.75 -12.25 15.23
CA SER A 2 6.72 -12.94 16.03
C SER A 2 5.38 -12.21 15.90
N LYS A 3 4.35 -12.92 15.48
CA LYS A 3 2.97 -12.43 15.33
C LYS A 3 2.03 -13.36 16.10
N ASP A 4 0.94 -12.80 16.61
CA ASP A 4 -0.14 -13.56 17.23
C ASP A 4 -0.91 -14.39 16.17
N ILE A 5 -1.87 -15.21 16.62
CA ILE A 5 -2.61 -16.12 15.72
C ILE A 5 -3.38 -15.32 14.66
N PHE A 6 -3.99 -14.20 15.04
CA PHE A 6 -4.75 -13.35 14.13
C PHE A 6 -3.85 -12.59 13.16
N GLY A 7 -2.72 -12.02 13.61
CA GLY A 7 -1.73 -11.38 12.74
C GLY A 7 -1.10 -12.34 11.73
N LYS A 8 -0.91 -13.62 12.10
CA LYS A 8 -0.51 -14.68 11.15
C LYS A 8 -1.59 -14.96 10.11
N MET A 9 -2.86 -15.01 10.54
CA MET A 9 -4.00 -15.21 9.63
C MET A 9 -4.16 -14.04 8.66
N PHE A 10 -4.11 -12.80 9.14
CA PHE A 10 -4.14 -11.61 8.29
C PHE A 10 -2.95 -11.57 7.33
N GLY A 11 -1.74 -11.92 7.80
CA GLY A 11 -0.57 -12.02 6.93
C GLY A 11 -0.73 -13.03 5.78
N MET A 12 -1.54 -14.08 5.97
CA MET A 12 -1.86 -15.06 4.92
C MET A 12 -2.96 -14.55 3.96
N MET A 13 -3.95 -13.83 4.48
CA MET A 13 -5.09 -13.32 3.70
C MET A 13 -4.76 -12.06 2.89
N MET A 14 -3.89 -11.21 3.40
CA MET A 14 -3.53 -9.94 2.76
C MET A 14 -2.56 -10.17 1.60
N ALA A 15 -2.63 -9.28 0.61
CA ALA A 15 -1.70 -9.31 -0.51
C ALA A 15 -0.28 -8.99 -0.01
N SER A 16 0.64 -9.95 -0.16
CA SER A 16 2.04 -9.78 0.26
C SER A 16 2.86 -8.82 -0.63
N SER A 17 2.26 -8.28 -1.70
CA SER A 17 2.91 -7.39 -2.67
C SER A 17 1.86 -6.71 -3.54
N SER A 18 2.20 -5.53 -4.10
CA SER A 18 1.42 -4.81 -5.10
C SER A 18 0.96 -5.67 -6.29
N ARG A 19 1.74 -6.70 -6.65
CA ARG A 19 1.40 -7.64 -7.75
C ARG A 19 0.25 -8.59 -7.42
N LYS A 20 -0.03 -8.80 -6.13
CA LYS A 20 -1.11 -9.67 -5.64
C LYS A 20 -2.36 -8.88 -5.26
N LEU A 21 -2.34 -7.55 -5.39
CA LEU A 21 -3.53 -6.72 -5.19
C LEU A 21 -4.57 -7.05 -6.27
N GLY A 22 -5.80 -7.27 -5.83
CA GLY A 22 -6.93 -7.42 -6.74
C GLY A 22 -7.40 -6.06 -7.28
N LEU A 23 -8.06 -6.09 -8.44
CA LEU A 23 -8.80 -4.91 -8.91
C LEU A 23 -9.99 -4.63 -8.00
N SER A 24 -10.32 -3.35 -7.77
CA SER A 24 -11.46 -2.92 -6.96
C SER A 24 -12.80 -3.43 -7.50
N LYS A 25 -12.91 -3.57 -8.83
CA LYS A 25 -14.03 -4.21 -9.54
C LYS A 25 -13.49 -5.07 -10.67
N MET A 26 -14.24 -6.10 -11.06
CA MET A 26 -13.88 -7.03 -12.15
C MET A 26 -12.56 -7.80 -11.93
N ASN A 27 -12.19 -8.10 -10.67
CA ASN A 27 -10.97 -8.87 -10.41
C ASN A 27 -11.00 -10.29 -10.99
N MET A 28 -12.19 -10.93 -11.04
CA MET A 28 -12.41 -12.27 -11.61
C MET A 28 -11.38 -13.32 -11.16
N GLY A 29 -11.16 -13.43 -9.84
CA GLY A 29 -10.16 -14.34 -9.26
C GLY A 29 -8.71 -13.98 -9.62
N GLY A 30 -8.42 -12.73 -10.00
CA GLY A 30 -7.10 -12.25 -10.40
C GLY A 30 -6.87 -12.20 -11.91
N LEU A 31 -7.80 -12.72 -12.72
CA LEU A 31 -7.72 -12.62 -14.19
C LEU A 31 -7.82 -11.18 -14.68
N GLY A 32 -8.71 -10.38 -14.08
CA GLY A 32 -8.86 -8.96 -14.41
C GLY A 32 -7.58 -8.17 -14.14
N GLY A 33 -6.93 -8.41 -12.99
CA GLY A 33 -5.66 -7.78 -12.64
C GLY A 33 -4.55 -8.12 -13.66
N LYS A 34 -4.44 -9.38 -14.08
CA LYS A 34 -3.49 -9.78 -15.12
C LYS A 34 -3.76 -9.09 -16.46
N MET A 35 -5.02 -9.05 -16.90
CA MET A 35 -5.41 -8.38 -18.13
C MET A 35 -5.09 -6.89 -18.10
N MET A 36 -5.42 -6.21 -17.00
CA MET A 36 -5.14 -4.77 -16.83
C MET A 36 -3.64 -4.49 -16.96
N ARG A 37 -2.78 -5.30 -16.33
CA ARG A 37 -1.33 -5.15 -16.44
C ARG A 37 -0.82 -5.33 -17.87
N ILE A 38 -1.41 -6.24 -18.66
CA ILE A 38 -1.08 -6.40 -20.08
C ILE A 38 -1.48 -5.15 -20.86
N VAL A 39 -2.68 -4.60 -20.63
CA VAL A 39 -3.15 -3.38 -21.30
C VAL A 39 -2.25 -2.20 -20.93
N MET A 40 -1.93 -2.00 -19.65
CA MET A 40 -1.01 -0.94 -19.20
C MET A 40 0.34 -1.04 -19.91
N LYS A 41 0.96 -2.22 -19.96
CA LYS A 41 2.23 -2.43 -20.66
C LYS A 41 2.12 -2.12 -22.15
N LYS A 42 1.04 -2.53 -22.83
CA LYS A 42 0.80 -2.22 -24.25
C LYS A 42 0.64 -0.73 -24.51
N ARG A 43 0.08 0.01 -23.54
CA ARG A 43 -0.12 1.46 -23.60
C ARG A 43 1.07 2.26 -23.05
N GLN A 44 2.19 1.61 -22.75
CA GLN A 44 3.37 2.23 -22.15
C GLN A 44 3.07 2.97 -20.83
N VAL A 45 2.08 2.50 -20.08
CA VAL A 45 1.81 2.99 -18.73
C VAL A 45 2.69 2.24 -17.75
N ASP A 46 3.32 2.98 -16.84
CA ASP A 46 4.16 2.42 -15.80
C ASP A 46 3.43 1.41 -14.92
N SER A 47 4.17 0.43 -14.43
CA SER A 47 3.63 -0.48 -13.43
C SER A 47 3.48 0.23 -12.08
N LEU A 48 2.58 -0.26 -11.23
CA LEU A 48 2.43 0.24 -9.86
C LEU A 48 3.76 0.19 -9.09
N GLU A 49 4.59 -0.82 -9.34
CA GLU A 49 5.91 -0.94 -8.72
C GLU A 49 6.86 0.19 -9.16
N ASN A 50 6.86 0.54 -10.44
CA ASN A 50 7.63 1.67 -10.95
C ASN A 50 7.12 2.99 -10.36
N MET A 51 5.80 3.18 -10.32
CA MET A 51 5.19 4.38 -9.75
C MET A 51 5.58 4.57 -8.28
N MET A 52 5.55 3.51 -7.47
CA MET A 52 5.99 3.56 -6.06
C MET A 52 7.48 3.91 -5.93
N LYS A 53 8.34 3.32 -6.78
CA LYS A 53 9.78 3.64 -6.79
C LYS A 53 10.03 5.09 -7.16
N SER A 54 9.41 5.56 -8.24
CA SER A 54 9.50 6.96 -8.67
C SER A 54 8.97 7.91 -7.58
N ALA A 55 7.89 7.55 -6.88
CA ALA A 55 7.39 8.33 -5.75
C ALA A 55 8.43 8.50 -4.64
N LEU A 56 9.10 7.40 -4.25
CA LEU A 56 10.18 7.45 -3.26
C LEU A 56 11.36 8.31 -3.74
N GLU A 57 11.78 8.14 -5.00
CA GLU A 57 12.88 8.91 -5.60
C GLU A 57 12.58 10.41 -5.67
N ASN A 58 11.30 10.80 -5.80
CA ASN A 58 10.84 12.18 -5.76
C ASN A 58 10.61 12.71 -4.33
N GLY A 59 10.97 11.96 -3.29
CA GLY A 59 10.89 12.42 -1.89
C GLY A 59 9.48 12.36 -1.29
N ILE A 60 8.58 11.52 -1.82
CA ILE A 60 7.27 11.30 -1.20
C ILE A 60 7.42 10.59 0.14
N ASN A 61 6.75 11.10 1.17
CA ASN A 61 6.73 10.51 2.49
C ASN A 61 5.61 9.46 2.60
N PHE A 62 5.98 8.18 2.67
CA PHE A 62 5.04 7.11 2.98
C PHE A 62 4.85 7.02 4.50
N VAL A 63 3.59 7.01 4.96
CA VAL A 63 3.23 6.89 6.37
C VAL A 63 2.31 5.69 6.57
N ALA A 64 2.72 4.75 7.42
CA ALA A 64 1.88 3.65 7.89
C ALA A 64 1.11 4.08 9.14
N CYS A 65 -0.20 3.82 9.14
CA CYS A 65 -1.07 4.11 10.28
C CYS A 65 -0.81 3.11 11.41
N GLN A 66 -0.35 3.61 12.57
CA GLN A 66 -0.05 2.80 13.75
C GLN A 66 -1.23 1.89 14.15
N MET A 67 -2.44 2.44 14.24
CA MET A 67 -3.62 1.67 14.64
C MET A 67 -3.94 0.56 13.63
N SER A 68 -3.79 0.82 12.33
CA SER A 68 -4.02 -0.20 11.31
C SER A 68 -2.98 -1.31 11.38
N MET A 69 -1.71 -0.97 11.64
CA MET A 69 -0.64 -1.95 11.85
C MET A 69 -0.94 -2.86 13.05
N ASP A 70 -1.35 -2.27 14.18
CA ASP A 70 -1.63 -3.00 15.41
C ASP A 70 -2.80 -3.98 15.23
N VAL A 71 -3.88 -3.54 14.58
CA VAL A 71 -5.06 -4.38 14.30
C VAL A 71 -4.73 -5.53 13.34
N MET A 72 -3.90 -5.27 12.33
CA MET A 72 -3.56 -6.27 11.30
C MET A 72 -2.35 -7.12 11.67
N GLY A 73 -1.67 -6.83 12.79
CA GLY A 73 -0.45 -7.51 13.21
C GLY A 73 0.73 -7.32 12.24
N VAL A 74 0.77 -6.19 11.52
CA VAL A 74 1.87 -5.85 10.59
C VAL A 74 2.98 -5.14 11.36
N LYS A 75 4.23 -5.50 11.07
CA LYS A 75 5.41 -5.02 11.78
C LYS A 75 6.20 -4.06 10.90
N ALA A 76 6.88 -3.11 11.53
CA ALA A 76 7.60 -2.04 10.83
C ALA A 76 8.64 -2.58 9.84
N GLU A 77 9.28 -3.70 10.20
CA GLU A 77 10.34 -4.34 9.41
C GLU A 77 9.81 -5.05 8.16
N GLU A 78 8.49 -5.14 7.98
CA GLU A 78 7.86 -5.73 6.80
C GLU A 78 7.60 -4.69 5.69
N PHE A 79 7.79 -3.40 5.97
CA PHE A 79 7.64 -2.34 5.00
C PHE A 79 8.91 -2.12 4.17
N ILE A 80 8.75 -1.41 3.05
CA ILE A 80 9.88 -0.88 2.28
C ILE A 80 10.61 0.19 3.08
N ASP A 81 11.90 0.39 2.77
CA ASP A 81 12.70 1.43 3.39
C ASP A 81 12.07 2.83 3.19
N GLY A 82 12.12 3.66 4.23
CA GLY A 82 11.61 5.03 4.18
C GLY A 82 10.14 5.20 4.59
N VAL A 83 9.44 4.12 4.98
CA VAL A 83 8.09 4.23 5.56
C VAL A 83 8.18 4.74 7.01
N GLN A 84 7.49 5.85 7.28
CA GLN A 84 7.32 6.41 8.61
C GLN A 84 6.08 5.83 9.28
N ILE A 85 6.04 5.82 10.60
CA ILE A 85 4.86 5.39 11.36
C ILE A 85 4.19 6.63 11.94
N GLY A 86 2.88 6.75 11.75
CA GLY A 86 2.10 7.90 12.17
C GLY A 86 0.71 7.52 12.69
N GLY A 87 0.18 8.37 13.58
CA GLY A 87 -1.19 8.27 14.07
C GLY A 87 -2.14 9.21 13.34
N VAL A 88 -3.41 9.22 13.78
CA VAL A 88 -4.43 10.14 13.26
C VAL A 88 -4.04 11.61 13.49
N ALA A 89 -3.41 11.93 14.62
CA ALA A 89 -2.93 13.29 14.91
C ALA A 89 -1.87 13.74 13.90
N THR A 90 -0.91 12.88 13.57
CA THR A 90 0.12 13.14 12.55
C THR A 90 -0.49 13.35 11.16
N TYR A 91 -1.53 12.58 10.82
CA TYR A 91 -2.26 12.79 9.57
C TYR A 91 -2.94 14.17 9.54
N LEU A 92 -3.67 14.53 10.61
CA LEU A 92 -4.39 15.80 10.70
C LEU A 92 -3.47 17.00 10.59
N GLU A 93 -2.37 17.02 11.35
CA GLU A 93 -1.35 18.08 11.31
C GLU A 93 -0.79 18.29 9.89
N ARG A 94 -0.47 17.20 9.17
CA ARG A 94 0.01 17.29 7.80
C ARG A 94 -1.06 17.82 6.85
N THR A 95 -2.30 17.35 6.99
CA THR A 95 -3.40 17.78 6.11
C THR A 95 -3.84 19.21 6.35
N GLU A 96 -3.69 19.75 7.56
CA GLU A 96 -4.00 21.14 7.88
C GLU A 96 -3.12 22.10 7.05
N SER A 97 -1.86 21.73 6.83
CA SER A 97 -0.92 22.48 5.99
C SER A 97 -1.01 22.15 4.49
N ALA A 98 -1.84 21.19 4.09
CA ALA A 98 -1.90 20.72 2.71
C ALA A 98 -2.97 21.46 1.90
N ASN A 99 -2.61 21.91 0.69
CA ASN A 99 -3.56 22.59 -0.20
C ASN A 99 -4.66 21.65 -0.73
N LEU A 100 -4.39 20.34 -0.78
CA LEU A 100 -5.32 19.31 -1.25
C LEU A 100 -5.20 18.07 -0.36
N ASN A 101 -6.35 17.57 0.08
CA ASN A 101 -6.46 16.33 0.85
C ASN A 101 -7.50 15.42 0.17
N LEU A 102 -7.13 14.17 -0.09
CA LEU A 102 -7.96 13.17 -0.77
C LEU A 102 -8.04 11.90 0.07
N PHE A 103 -9.21 11.25 0.05
CA PHE A 103 -9.42 9.91 0.61
C PHE A 103 -9.69 8.94 -0.54
N MET A 104 -8.91 7.86 -0.63
CA MET A 104 -8.92 6.89 -1.72
C MET A 104 -9.04 5.46 -1.21
#